data_AF-A0A850JEA8-F1
#
_entry.id   AF-A0A850JEA8-F1
#
_cell.length_a   1.000
_cell.length_b   1.000
_cell.length_c   1.000
_cell.angle_alpha   90.00
_cell.angle_beta   90.00
_cell.angle_gamma   90.00
#
_symmetry.space_group_name_H-M   'P 1'
#
loop_
_entity.id
_entity.type
_entity.pdbx_description
1 polymer ?
#
loop_
_entity_poly.entity_id
_entity_poly.type
_entity_poly.pdbx_seq_one_letter_code
_entity_poly.pdbx_strand_id
1 'polypeptide(L)'
;MPSATETHDTAAWEKIAALIEERDPEVVADAVRDLDDAGRRAVARALPGHVKAVRARREPWEDIDDFAPTFRAAGAVALGGSSAVAAWLTRREFNSRWSGGHDDTDLLLELWVDRDDAWLADLARRLTLRLRGPRHLGLDLVLALLAETGIEPPEHDALVVGWVSSGPPRPKDPLLPVLLPRIFEAEGVGRELRDNPSWPRTLPTLAERGVIDRRMLLDGCVRRFLRGGTTLDLRFFVRLHGLLIPADPAVREREILEYARDYVRLPPAAPGPVADVALGLLMEPAELPSQHVAEALDGVLFRAESGLVKSGLSCLEKTIRGRPELAGDCAAALAQAFAHESYTVQERAVRIALKLPESADTTVLVDAVPLLAPDLSAKAAARFGGDVAEPDDDLPPALAVAPPDPLPPLPPPITRPVELAEALTAYHLDWPVLERVLDAFLRLARRDADDLRAALRPNHEVDLYYPRLAEGGWLSPREWLQVAVRLLTGSAPVPPDWRDRLSALHSLANPYALELHRCAEIAVAVADGTLPPMLLATPPSRPAISTRARSWPGWRHCRPRASRPGPPTSSRPCCGCPARSTRTPSGARPN
;
A
#
# COMPACT_ATOMS: atom_id res chain seq x y z
N MET A 1 0.61 14.89 59.99
CA MET A 1 1.92 15.26 59.43
C MET A 1 2.33 14.13 58.51
N PRO A 2 2.70 14.41 57.25
CA PRO A 2 3.16 13.35 56.37
C PRO A 2 4.39 12.66 56.97
N SER A 3 4.46 11.35 56.84
CA SER A 3 5.62 10.56 57.24
C SER A 3 6.85 10.95 56.40
N ALA A 4 8.06 10.74 56.93
CA ALA A 4 9.30 11.08 56.21
C ALA A 4 9.38 10.39 54.82
N THR A 5 8.83 9.18 54.72
CA THR A 5 8.71 8.41 53.47
C THR A 5 7.75 9.06 52.47
N GLU A 6 6.61 9.59 52.93
CA GLU A 6 5.67 10.33 52.04
C GLU A 6 6.29 11.62 51.51
N THR A 7 7.15 12.28 52.29
CA THR A 7 7.81 13.53 51.88
C THR A 7 8.90 13.25 50.83
N HIS A 8 9.64 12.15 50.97
CA HIS A 8 10.62 11.70 49.99
C HIS A 8 9.98 11.24 48.67
N ASP A 9 8.90 10.44 48.75
CA ASP A 9 8.14 10.00 47.57
C ASP A 9 7.55 11.19 46.78
N THR A 10 7.07 12.24 47.49
CA THR A 10 6.51 13.45 46.88
C THR A 10 7.60 14.27 46.16
N ALA A 11 8.75 14.49 46.81
CA ALA A 11 9.85 15.24 46.21
C ALA A 11 10.44 14.54 44.97
N ALA A 12 10.56 13.20 45.00
CA ALA A 12 11.02 12.42 43.87
C ALA A 12 10.07 12.57 42.66
N TRP A 13 8.75 12.49 42.89
CA TRP A 13 7.76 12.69 41.83
C TRP A 13 7.77 14.13 41.28
N GLU A 14 7.81 15.15 42.13
CA GLU A 14 7.81 16.56 41.70
C GLU A 14 9.00 16.88 40.78
N LYS A 15 10.18 16.32 41.08
CA LYS A 15 11.35 16.43 40.20
C LYS A 15 11.08 15.86 38.82
N ILE A 16 10.56 14.63 38.74
CA ILE A 16 10.27 13.97 37.45
C ILE A 16 9.17 14.70 36.67
N ALA A 17 8.13 15.18 37.36
CA ALA A 17 7.07 15.97 36.73
C ALA A 17 7.61 17.25 36.10
N ALA A 18 8.53 17.95 36.76
CA ALA A 18 9.20 19.13 36.18
C ALA A 18 10.01 18.80 34.92
N LEU A 19 10.77 17.69 34.94
CA LEU A 19 11.55 17.25 33.78
C LEU A 19 10.68 16.81 32.59
N ILE A 20 9.50 16.23 32.85
CA ILE A 20 8.54 15.90 31.79
C ILE A 20 8.07 17.16 31.06
N GLU A 21 7.93 18.30 31.76
CA GLU A 21 7.56 19.59 31.16
C GLU A 21 8.63 20.15 30.22
N GLU A 22 9.90 19.78 30.44
CA GLU A 22 11.03 20.16 29.58
C GLU A 22 11.11 19.36 28.27
N ARG A 23 10.36 18.26 28.17
CA ARG A 23 10.20 17.42 26.97
C ARG A 23 11.49 16.74 26.48
N ASP A 24 12.43 16.52 27.39
CA ASP A 24 13.65 15.77 27.12
C ASP A 24 13.51 14.32 27.64
N PRO A 25 13.32 13.31 26.76
CA PRO A 25 13.09 11.94 27.19
C PRO A 25 14.33 11.28 27.80
N GLU A 26 15.54 11.67 27.39
CA GLU A 26 16.79 11.13 27.93
C GLU A 26 16.99 11.59 29.37
N VAL A 27 16.84 12.90 29.62
CA VAL A 27 16.97 13.49 30.96
C VAL A 27 15.93 12.91 31.93
N VAL A 28 14.69 12.70 31.47
CA VAL A 28 13.65 12.07 32.27
C VAL A 28 14.01 10.62 32.60
N ALA A 29 14.50 9.85 31.62
CA ALA A 29 14.84 8.46 31.82
C ALA A 29 15.97 8.28 32.84
N ASP A 30 17.05 9.07 32.70
CA ASP A 30 18.19 9.07 33.62
C ASP A 30 17.75 9.45 35.04
N ALA A 31 16.94 10.50 35.16
CA ALA A 31 16.44 10.93 36.47
C ALA A 31 15.57 9.87 37.15
N VAL A 32 14.78 9.08 36.41
CA VAL A 32 13.99 7.97 36.97
C VAL A 32 14.87 6.75 37.30
N ARG A 33 15.92 6.50 36.51
CA ARG A 33 16.89 5.41 36.74
C ARG A 33 17.66 5.61 38.05
N ASP A 34 18.04 6.86 38.34
CA ASP A 34 18.76 7.25 39.55
C ASP A 34 17.92 7.16 40.84
N LEU A 35 16.60 7.02 40.74
CA LEU A 35 15.74 6.84 41.90
C LEU A 35 15.91 5.45 42.51
N ASP A 36 15.67 5.35 43.82
CA ASP A 36 15.53 4.06 44.48
C ASP A 36 14.21 3.37 44.11
N ASP A 37 14.04 2.13 44.58
CA ASP A 37 12.82 1.34 44.34
C ASP A 37 11.55 2.02 44.86
N ALA A 38 11.64 2.78 45.96
CA ALA A 38 10.52 3.51 46.52
C ALA A 38 10.13 4.68 45.62
N GLY A 39 11.11 5.48 45.18
CA GLY A 39 10.95 6.59 44.25
C GLY A 39 10.40 6.14 42.89
N ARG A 40 10.91 5.05 42.31
CA ARG A 40 10.36 4.49 41.06
C ARG A 40 8.88 4.08 41.21
N ARG A 41 8.51 3.45 42.33
CA ARG A 41 7.11 3.12 42.62
C ARG A 41 6.25 4.36 42.82
N ALA A 42 6.78 5.42 43.43
CA ALA A 42 6.08 6.69 43.57
C ALA A 42 5.79 7.33 42.20
N VAL A 43 6.80 7.40 41.32
CA VAL A 43 6.65 7.86 39.94
C VAL A 43 5.61 7.03 39.19
N ALA A 44 5.71 5.69 39.24
CA ALA A 44 4.77 4.79 38.59
C ALA A 44 3.30 5.02 39.02
N ARG A 45 3.05 5.33 40.30
CA ARG A 45 1.71 5.64 40.81
C ARG A 45 1.19 6.99 40.32
N ALA A 46 2.06 7.99 40.20
CA ALA A 46 1.67 9.37 39.89
C ALA A 46 1.57 9.66 38.37
N LEU A 47 2.34 8.95 37.54
CA LEU A 47 2.39 9.12 36.08
C LEU A 47 1.00 9.15 35.40
N PRO A 48 0.07 8.19 35.65
CA PRO A 48 -1.26 8.24 35.02
C PRO A 48 -2.06 9.50 35.35
N GLY A 49 -1.89 10.06 36.56
CA GLY A 49 -2.51 11.30 36.99
C GLY A 49 -1.94 12.51 36.25
N HIS A 50 -0.63 12.52 36.01
CA HIS A 50 0.03 13.61 35.29
C HIS A 50 -0.37 13.66 33.82
N VAL A 51 -0.49 12.50 33.15
CA VAL A 51 -1.03 12.45 31.79
C VAL A 51 -2.42 13.11 31.73
N LYS A 52 -3.28 12.85 32.72
CA LYS A 52 -4.60 13.49 32.80
C LYS A 52 -4.50 15.00 33.05
N ALA A 53 -3.57 15.43 33.89
CA ALA A 53 -3.35 16.85 34.17
C ALA A 53 -2.86 17.61 32.94
N VAL A 54 -1.87 17.08 32.21
CA VAL A 54 -1.39 17.65 30.94
C VAL A 54 -2.52 17.68 29.91
N ARG A 55 -3.29 16.59 29.79
CA ARG A 55 -4.45 16.54 28.89
C ARG A 55 -5.52 17.57 29.23
N ALA A 56 -5.77 17.82 30.51
CA ALA A 56 -6.78 18.79 30.96
C ALA A 56 -6.39 20.25 30.69
N ARG A 57 -5.10 20.54 30.46
CA ARG A 57 -4.62 21.87 30.05
C ARG A 57 -4.73 22.11 28.54
N ARG A 58 -5.04 21.07 27.77
CA ARG A 58 -5.14 21.10 26.31
C ARG A 58 -6.58 21.15 25.87
N GLU A 59 -6.82 21.76 24.71
CA GLU A 59 -8.15 21.73 24.11
C GLU A 59 -8.53 20.31 23.66
N PRO A 60 -9.83 19.96 23.56
CA PRO A 60 -10.26 18.60 23.24
C PRO A 60 -9.70 18.01 21.93
N TRP A 61 -9.35 18.87 20.97
CA TRP A 61 -8.81 18.50 19.66
C TRP A 61 -7.28 18.50 19.59
N GLU A 62 -6.59 19.13 20.55
CA GLU A 62 -5.13 19.08 20.65
C GLU A 62 -4.73 17.70 21.18
N ASP A 63 -3.63 17.12 20.70
CA ASP A 63 -3.03 15.92 21.28
C ASP A 63 -1.97 16.28 22.35
N ILE A 64 -1.33 15.28 22.92
CA ILE A 64 -0.18 15.46 23.83
C ILE A 64 1.05 14.72 23.28
N ASP A 65 1.12 14.60 21.95
CA ASP A 65 2.13 13.78 21.29
C ASP A 65 3.55 14.35 21.51
N ASP A 66 3.64 15.67 21.74
CA ASP A 66 4.86 16.38 22.14
C ASP A 66 5.40 15.97 23.52
N PHE A 67 4.57 15.40 24.39
CA PHE A 67 4.98 14.82 25.67
C PHE A 67 5.10 13.29 25.63
N ALA A 68 4.71 12.64 24.53
CA ALA A 68 4.66 11.19 24.48
C ALA A 68 6.03 10.53 24.72
N PRO A 69 7.15 10.99 24.13
CA PRO A 69 8.47 10.40 24.40
C PRO A 69 8.88 10.45 25.88
N THR A 70 8.69 11.59 26.57
CA THR A 70 9.04 11.71 28.00
C THR A 70 8.17 10.84 28.89
N PHE A 71 6.86 10.78 28.62
CA PHE A 71 5.97 9.88 29.36
C PHE A 71 6.29 8.41 29.11
N ARG A 72 6.64 8.03 27.87
CA ARG A 72 7.02 6.67 27.51
C ARG A 72 8.33 6.26 28.19
N ALA A 73 9.35 7.12 28.15
CA ALA A 73 10.62 6.92 28.85
C ALA A 73 10.44 6.77 30.37
N ALA A 74 9.69 7.69 31.01
CA ALA A 74 9.41 7.63 32.44
C ALA A 74 8.71 6.31 32.83
N GLY A 75 7.70 5.89 32.07
CA GLY A 75 6.98 4.65 32.33
C GLY A 75 7.81 3.40 32.04
N ALA A 76 8.70 3.43 31.05
CA ALA A 76 9.60 2.33 30.71
C ALA A 76 10.57 1.97 31.84
N VAL A 77 11.01 2.97 32.63
CA VAL A 77 11.90 2.77 33.78
C VAL A 77 11.11 2.55 35.09
N ALA A 78 10.06 3.35 35.33
CA ALA A 78 9.34 3.33 36.60
C ALA A 78 8.48 2.07 36.81
N LEU A 79 7.95 1.47 35.73
CA LEU A 79 7.09 0.30 35.81
C LEU A 79 7.93 -0.99 35.80
N GLY A 80 7.78 -1.83 36.82
CA GLY A 80 8.60 -3.04 36.97
C GLY A 80 8.16 -4.23 36.09
N GLY A 81 6.87 -4.36 35.79
CA GLY A 81 6.34 -5.52 35.07
C GLY A 81 6.20 -5.27 33.57
N SER A 82 6.63 -6.21 32.74
CA SER A 82 6.44 -6.25 31.27
C SER A 82 4.99 -5.97 30.86
N SER A 83 4.01 -6.52 31.58
CA SER A 83 2.58 -6.26 31.32
C SER A 83 2.17 -4.81 31.60
N ALA A 84 2.72 -4.19 32.64
CA ALA A 84 2.44 -2.79 32.98
C ALA A 84 3.11 -1.86 31.97
N VAL A 85 4.36 -2.13 31.58
CA VAL A 85 5.07 -1.40 30.53
C VAL A 85 4.33 -1.51 29.19
N ALA A 86 3.93 -2.70 28.77
CA ALA A 86 3.13 -2.88 27.56
C ALA A 86 1.81 -2.11 27.62
N ALA A 87 1.13 -2.12 28.79
CA ALA A 87 -0.08 -1.32 29.01
C ALA A 87 0.15 0.18 28.88
N TRP A 88 1.29 0.66 29.38
CA TRP A 88 1.66 2.06 29.35
C TRP A 88 2.03 2.54 27.94
N LEU A 89 2.92 1.82 27.25
CA LEU A 89 3.42 2.23 25.93
C LEU A 89 2.33 2.24 24.86
N THR A 90 1.32 1.37 24.97
CA THR A 90 0.19 1.31 24.02
C THR A 90 -1.00 2.17 24.44
N ARG A 91 -0.81 3.12 25.37
CA ARG A 91 -1.88 4.06 25.74
C ARG A 91 -2.28 4.92 24.56
N ARG A 92 -3.59 5.16 24.43
CA ARG A 92 -4.15 5.95 23.31
C ARG A 92 -3.62 7.38 23.30
N GLU A 93 -3.34 7.96 24.47
CA GLU A 93 -2.83 9.32 24.59
C GLU A 93 -1.43 9.50 24.01
N PHE A 94 -0.65 8.42 23.91
CA PHE A 94 0.66 8.44 23.24
C PHE A 94 0.58 7.97 21.79
N ASN A 95 -0.47 7.25 21.42
CA ASN A 95 -0.62 6.60 20.12
C ASN A 95 -1.76 7.25 19.33
N SER A 96 -1.68 8.57 19.18
CA SER A 96 -2.67 9.33 18.40
C SER A 96 -2.64 8.89 16.94
N ARG A 97 -3.81 8.98 16.28
CA ARG A 97 -3.92 8.67 14.85
C ARG A 97 -3.34 9.79 13.97
N TRP A 98 -2.82 10.87 14.55
CA TRP A 98 -2.37 12.03 13.79
C TRP A 98 -0.86 12.22 13.86
N SER A 99 -0.18 11.59 14.82
CA SER A 99 1.27 11.53 14.93
C SER A 99 1.86 10.32 14.18
N GLY A 100 3.12 10.48 13.74
CA GLY A 100 3.96 9.39 13.25
C GLY A 100 4.54 8.56 14.41
N GLY A 101 5.51 7.70 14.12
CA GLY A 101 6.26 6.99 15.16
C GLY A 101 7.01 7.94 16.09
N HIS A 102 7.34 7.45 17.30
CA HIS A 102 7.93 8.25 18.39
C HIS A 102 9.44 8.46 18.28
N ASP A 103 10.11 7.79 17.34
CA ASP A 103 11.58 7.77 17.18
C ASP A 103 12.34 7.51 18.50
N ASP A 104 11.74 6.72 19.40
CA ASP A 104 12.23 6.46 20.77
C ASP A 104 12.70 5.02 20.98
N THR A 105 12.84 4.25 19.89
CA THR A 105 13.13 2.81 19.97
C THR A 105 14.50 2.55 20.58
N ASP A 106 15.54 3.23 20.11
CA ASP A 106 16.91 3.03 20.58
C ASP A 106 17.05 3.41 22.06
N LEU A 107 16.46 4.54 22.46
CA LEU A 107 16.38 4.96 23.86
C LEU A 107 15.72 3.87 24.70
N LEU A 108 14.52 3.42 24.35
CA LEU A 108 13.79 2.41 25.14
C LEU A 108 14.56 1.10 25.27
N LEU A 109 15.27 0.66 24.23
CA LEU A 109 16.12 -0.54 24.30
C LEU A 109 17.30 -0.32 25.25
N GLU A 110 17.96 0.84 25.21
CA GLU A 110 19.02 1.20 26.16
C GLU A 110 18.53 1.18 27.62
N LEU A 111 17.29 1.62 27.86
CA LEU A 111 16.69 1.59 29.21
C LEU A 111 16.49 0.17 29.76
N TRP A 112 16.47 -0.85 28.91
CA TRP A 112 16.21 -2.24 29.30
C TRP A 112 17.40 -3.17 29.14
N VAL A 113 18.61 -2.66 28.87
CA VAL A 113 19.84 -3.46 28.75
C VAL A 113 20.09 -4.35 29.98
N ASP A 114 19.75 -3.88 31.18
CA ASP A 114 19.95 -4.62 32.43
C ASP A 114 18.76 -5.54 32.82
N ARG A 115 17.69 -5.59 32.00
CA ARG A 115 16.53 -6.46 32.26
C ARG A 115 16.87 -7.89 31.86
N ASP A 116 16.27 -8.86 32.55
CA ASP A 116 16.44 -10.26 32.19
C ASP A 116 15.76 -10.60 30.84
N ASP A 117 16.32 -11.58 30.14
CA ASP A 117 15.84 -12.00 28.81
C ASP A 117 14.38 -12.47 28.83
N ALA A 118 13.94 -13.09 29.93
CA ALA A 118 12.57 -13.59 30.06
C ALA A 118 11.55 -12.45 30.12
N TRP A 119 11.91 -11.34 30.78
CA TRP A 119 11.13 -10.12 30.86
C TRP A 119 11.02 -9.43 29.50
N LEU A 120 12.13 -9.31 28.77
CA LEU A 120 12.16 -8.75 27.41
C LEU A 120 11.32 -9.59 26.44
N ALA A 121 11.46 -10.92 26.51
CA ALA A 121 10.67 -11.86 25.71
C ALA A 121 9.15 -11.77 26.00
N ASP A 122 8.75 -11.59 27.26
CA ASP A 122 7.34 -11.39 27.61
C ASP A 122 6.82 -10.02 27.15
N LEU A 123 7.64 -8.97 27.25
CA LEU A 123 7.30 -7.64 26.72
C LEU A 123 7.10 -7.66 25.19
N ALA A 124 8.04 -8.27 24.46
CA ALA A 124 7.98 -8.41 23.01
C ALA A 124 6.70 -9.12 22.55
N ARG A 125 6.33 -10.24 23.19
CA ARG A 125 5.07 -10.96 22.91
C ARG A 125 3.84 -10.09 23.15
N ARG A 126 3.79 -9.38 24.28
CA ARG A 126 2.64 -8.52 24.64
C ARG A 126 2.47 -7.34 23.70
N LEU A 127 3.56 -6.68 23.32
CA LEU A 127 3.52 -5.56 22.38
C LEU A 127 3.11 -6.04 20.99
N THR A 128 3.64 -7.19 20.53
CA THR A 128 3.24 -7.82 19.27
C THR A 128 1.73 -8.02 19.20
N LEU A 129 1.15 -8.67 20.21
CA LEU A 129 -0.30 -8.97 20.25
C LEU A 129 -1.19 -7.72 20.38
N ARG A 130 -0.60 -6.57 20.71
CA ARG A 130 -1.28 -5.26 20.79
C ARG A 130 -1.21 -4.45 19.50
N LEU A 131 -0.46 -4.90 18.49
CA LEU A 131 -0.46 -4.26 17.17
C LEU A 131 -1.88 -4.32 16.56
N ARG A 132 -2.36 -3.16 16.08
CA ARG A 132 -3.69 -2.98 15.50
C ARG A 132 -3.67 -2.01 14.31
N GLY A 133 -4.52 -2.30 13.32
CA GLY A 133 -4.92 -1.35 12.28
C GLY A 133 -3.78 -0.87 11.36
N PRO A 134 -4.08 -0.12 10.30
CA PRO A 134 -3.20 -0.02 9.13
C PRO A 134 -1.87 0.71 9.37
N ARG A 135 -1.70 1.38 10.52
CA ARG A 135 -0.48 2.12 10.83
C ARG A 135 0.50 1.37 11.72
N HIS A 136 0.06 0.28 12.36
CA HIS A 136 0.91 -0.56 13.20
C HIS A 136 1.78 0.26 14.18
N LEU A 137 1.16 1.17 14.95
CA LEU A 137 1.89 2.06 15.86
C LEU A 137 2.76 1.25 16.84
N GLY A 138 4.02 1.65 17.00
CA GLY A 138 5.00 0.93 17.82
C GLY A 138 5.60 -0.31 17.17
N LEU A 139 5.38 -0.53 15.86
CA LEU A 139 5.96 -1.64 15.10
C LEU A 139 7.49 -1.65 15.17
N ASP A 140 8.15 -0.50 15.04
CA ASP A 140 9.62 -0.44 15.03
C ASP A 140 10.22 -1.01 16.33
N LEU A 141 9.64 -0.64 17.48
CA LEU A 141 10.00 -1.20 18.77
C LEU A 141 9.71 -2.70 18.87
N VAL A 142 8.58 -3.17 18.34
CA VAL A 142 8.25 -4.60 18.31
C VAL A 142 9.26 -5.38 17.47
N LEU A 143 9.58 -4.90 16.26
CA LEU A 143 10.55 -5.55 15.38
C LEU A 143 11.93 -5.57 16.01
N ALA A 144 12.36 -4.47 16.64
CA ALA A 144 13.64 -4.41 17.32
C ALA A 144 13.71 -5.36 18.53
N LEU A 145 12.66 -5.43 19.36
CA LEU A 145 12.58 -6.38 20.47
C LEU A 145 12.57 -7.84 20.00
N LEU A 146 11.84 -8.17 18.93
CA LEU A 146 11.85 -9.52 18.35
C LEU A 146 13.23 -9.89 17.79
N ALA A 147 13.91 -8.92 17.16
CA ALA A 147 15.27 -9.10 16.65
C ALA A 147 16.29 -9.32 17.77
N GLU A 148 16.19 -8.54 18.86
CA GLU A 148 17.10 -8.64 20.01
C GLU A 148 16.89 -9.93 20.80
N THR A 149 15.62 -10.26 21.10
CA THR A 149 15.29 -11.42 21.94
C THR A 149 15.34 -12.75 21.19
N GLY A 150 15.27 -12.74 19.85
CA GLY A 150 15.28 -13.94 19.02
C GLY A 150 14.11 -14.90 19.25
N ILE A 151 13.06 -14.47 19.96
CA ILE A 151 11.90 -15.32 20.23
C ILE A 151 11.11 -15.58 18.95
N GLU A 152 10.43 -16.72 18.90
CA GLU A 152 9.44 -16.97 17.86
C GLU A 152 8.30 -15.94 17.97
N PRO A 153 8.07 -15.09 16.94
CA PRO A 153 7.03 -14.09 17.00
C PRO A 153 5.63 -14.75 17.10
N PRO A 154 4.75 -14.24 17.98
CA PRO A 154 3.37 -14.72 18.08
C PRO A 154 2.65 -14.80 16.73
N GLU A 155 1.73 -15.75 16.58
CA GLU A 155 0.87 -15.83 15.39
C GLU A 155 -0.09 -14.64 15.36
N HIS A 156 0.30 -13.60 14.62
CA HIS A 156 -0.46 -12.35 14.56
C HIS A 156 -0.28 -11.67 13.21
N ASP A 157 -1.30 -11.72 12.36
CA ASP A 157 -1.26 -11.19 10.99
C ASP A 157 -0.85 -9.71 10.94
N ALA A 158 -1.25 -8.91 11.93
CA ALA A 158 -0.89 -7.49 11.98
C ALA A 158 0.62 -7.25 12.13
N LEU A 159 1.38 -8.21 12.67
CA LEU A 159 2.85 -8.15 12.66
C LEU A 159 3.39 -8.31 11.25
N VAL A 160 2.90 -9.32 10.52
CA VAL A 160 3.36 -9.63 9.15
C VAL A 160 3.02 -8.49 8.19
N VAL A 161 1.78 -8.00 8.28
CA VAL A 161 1.31 -6.83 7.51
C VAL A 161 2.18 -5.61 7.82
N GLY A 162 2.41 -5.31 9.10
CA GLY A 162 3.26 -4.19 9.51
C GLY A 162 4.69 -4.31 8.98
N TRP A 163 5.35 -5.46 9.17
CA TRP A 163 6.70 -5.71 8.67
C TRP A 163 6.80 -5.53 7.15
N VAL A 164 5.77 -5.98 6.41
CA VAL A 164 5.68 -5.77 4.97
C VAL A 164 5.58 -4.29 4.59
N SER A 165 4.79 -3.52 5.34
CA SER A 165 4.61 -2.08 5.15
C SER A 165 5.87 -1.28 5.47
N SER A 166 6.74 -1.75 6.38
CA SER A 166 8.06 -1.14 6.67
C SER A 166 9.03 -1.20 5.48
N GLY A 167 8.73 -2.04 4.47
CA GLY A 167 9.49 -2.15 3.23
C GLY A 167 10.16 -3.51 3.04
N PRO A 168 10.83 -3.71 1.90
CA PRO A 168 11.43 -4.99 1.56
C PRO A 168 12.58 -5.35 2.52
N PRO A 169 12.73 -6.63 2.88
CA PRO A 169 13.70 -7.06 3.87
C PRO A 169 15.13 -6.93 3.34
N ARG A 170 16.06 -6.68 4.26
CA ARG A 170 17.50 -6.68 3.99
C ARG A 170 18.03 -8.11 4.15
N PRO A 171 19.11 -8.51 3.45
CA PRO A 171 19.70 -9.85 3.58
C PRO A 171 20.10 -10.26 5.01
N LYS A 172 20.39 -9.28 5.88
CA LYS A 172 20.80 -9.49 7.27
C LYS A 172 19.67 -9.26 8.28
N ASP A 173 18.43 -9.13 7.82
CA ASP A 173 17.28 -8.98 8.71
C ASP A 173 17.07 -10.28 9.52
N PRO A 174 17.19 -10.26 10.85
CA PRO A 174 17.05 -11.46 11.69
C PRO A 174 15.63 -12.03 11.69
N LEU A 175 14.62 -11.21 11.35
CA LEU A 175 13.23 -11.62 11.30
C LEU A 175 12.86 -12.25 9.94
N LEU A 176 13.70 -12.08 8.92
CA LEU A 176 13.46 -12.58 7.57
C LEU A 176 13.12 -14.09 7.54
N PRO A 177 13.88 -15.00 8.19
CA PRO A 177 13.59 -16.43 8.12
C PRO A 177 12.24 -16.81 8.73
N VAL A 178 11.75 -16.03 9.70
CA VAL A 178 10.54 -16.34 10.46
C VAL A 178 9.30 -15.65 9.91
N LEU A 179 9.41 -14.41 9.45
CA LEU A 179 8.28 -13.63 8.93
C LEU A 179 8.02 -13.88 7.45
N LEU A 180 9.03 -14.21 6.66
CA LEU A 180 8.87 -14.43 5.22
C LEU A 180 7.91 -15.59 4.89
N PRO A 181 7.98 -16.78 5.51
CA PRO A 181 7.01 -17.85 5.22
C PRO A 181 5.57 -17.43 5.51
N ARG A 182 5.38 -16.60 6.55
CA ARG A 182 4.05 -16.13 7.00
C ARG A 182 3.40 -15.13 6.04
N ILE A 183 4.16 -14.48 5.15
CA ILE A 183 3.62 -13.62 4.09
C ILE A 183 2.60 -14.39 3.22
N PHE A 184 2.81 -15.69 3.02
CA PHE A 184 1.95 -16.53 2.19
C PHE A 184 0.69 -17.03 2.90
N GLU A 185 0.53 -16.74 4.19
CA GLU A 185 -0.57 -17.25 5.03
C GLU A 185 -1.39 -16.13 5.65
N ALA A 186 -0.74 -15.04 6.06
CA ALA A 186 -1.36 -13.92 6.76
C ALA A 186 -2.36 -13.16 5.86
N GLU A 187 -3.52 -12.83 6.44
CA GLU A 187 -4.54 -12.05 5.74
C GLU A 187 -4.15 -10.57 5.66
N GLY A 188 -4.58 -9.89 4.60
CA GLY A 188 -4.31 -8.45 4.38
C GLY A 188 -2.94 -8.12 3.76
N VAL A 189 -1.97 -9.04 3.79
CA VAL A 189 -0.62 -8.84 3.22
C VAL A 189 -0.66 -8.51 1.73
N GLY A 190 -1.57 -9.14 0.97
CA GLY A 190 -1.72 -8.88 -0.47
C GLY A 190 -2.11 -7.44 -0.81
N ARG A 191 -2.82 -6.74 0.09
CA ARG A 191 -3.18 -5.33 -0.08
C ARG A 191 -1.94 -4.44 0.04
N GLU A 192 -1.11 -4.66 1.06
CA GLU A 192 0.12 -3.89 1.28
C GLU A 192 1.15 -4.11 0.17
N LEU A 193 1.27 -5.35 -0.33
CA LEU A 193 2.27 -5.69 -1.34
C LEU A 193 1.91 -5.23 -2.76
N ARG A 194 0.62 -5.01 -3.06
CA ARG A 194 0.17 -4.76 -4.45
C ARG A 194 0.87 -3.57 -5.08
N ASP A 195 0.94 -2.46 -4.33
CA ASP A 195 1.39 -1.18 -4.86
C ASP A 195 2.88 -0.93 -4.57
N ASN A 196 3.56 -1.89 -3.94
CA ASN A 196 4.98 -1.75 -3.65
C ASN A 196 5.86 -2.28 -4.82
N PRO A 197 6.58 -1.41 -5.53
CA PRO A 197 7.35 -1.81 -6.71
C PRO A 197 8.65 -2.56 -6.39
N SER A 198 9.09 -2.57 -5.13
CA SER A 198 10.38 -3.11 -4.70
C SER A 198 10.31 -4.58 -4.28
N TRP A 199 9.22 -5.01 -3.65
CA TRP A 199 9.03 -6.39 -3.18
C TRP A 199 9.14 -7.45 -4.29
N PRO A 200 8.46 -7.32 -5.46
CA PRO A 200 8.53 -8.34 -6.51
C PRO A 200 9.94 -8.53 -7.07
N ARG A 201 10.84 -7.55 -6.95
CA ARG A 201 12.23 -7.66 -7.38
C ARG A 201 13.14 -8.19 -6.27
N THR A 202 12.86 -7.83 -5.03
CA THR A 202 13.73 -8.14 -3.90
C THR A 202 13.72 -9.64 -3.60
N LEU A 203 12.55 -10.29 -3.55
CA LEU A 203 12.48 -11.71 -3.20
C LEU A 203 13.22 -12.62 -4.21
N PRO A 204 13.03 -12.48 -5.54
CA PRO A 204 13.85 -13.23 -6.49
C PRO A 204 15.35 -12.92 -6.38
N THR A 205 15.72 -11.64 -6.18
CA THR A 205 17.15 -11.25 -6.03
C THR A 205 17.78 -11.90 -4.80
N LEU A 206 17.05 -12.00 -3.68
CA LEU A 206 17.54 -12.67 -2.48
C LEU A 206 17.65 -14.18 -2.68
N ALA A 207 16.72 -14.78 -3.44
CA ALA A 207 16.76 -16.19 -3.79
C ALA A 207 17.96 -16.52 -4.71
N GLU A 208 18.21 -15.69 -5.73
CA GLU A 208 19.39 -15.80 -6.61
C GLU A 208 20.71 -15.70 -5.85
N ARG A 209 20.75 -14.88 -4.78
CA ARG A 209 21.91 -14.73 -3.90
C ARG A 209 22.06 -15.85 -2.87
N GLY A 210 21.11 -16.79 -2.81
CA GLY A 210 21.11 -17.89 -1.84
C GLY A 210 20.79 -17.46 -0.40
N VAL A 211 20.24 -16.26 -0.20
CA VAL A 211 19.80 -15.79 1.13
C VAL A 211 18.47 -16.43 1.53
N ILE A 212 17.63 -16.72 0.54
CA ILE A 212 16.33 -17.37 0.69
C ILE A 212 16.29 -18.54 -0.29
N ASP A 213 15.59 -19.63 0.06
CA ASP A 213 15.33 -20.71 -0.88
C ASP A 213 14.23 -20.32 -1.90
N ARG A 214 14.53 -20.43 -3.20
CA ARG A 214 13.56 -20.21 -4.29
C ARG A 214 12.38 -21.16 -4.17
N ARG A 215 12.60 -22.43 -3.79
CA ARG A 215 11.51 -23.42 -3.70
C ARG A 215 10.53 -23.05 -2.60
N MET A 216 11.01 -22.60 -1.44
CA MET A 216 10.15 -22.08 -0.38
C MET A 216 9.22 -20.95 -0.86
N LEU A 217 9.72 -20.02 -1.67
CA LEU A 217 8.89 -18.95 -2.24
C LEU A 217 7.84 -19.47 -3.23
N LEU A 218 8.22 -20.43 -4.07
CA LEU A 218 7.30 -21.03 -5.05
C LEU A 218 6.21 -21.85 -4.34
N ASP A 219 6.60 -22.69 -3.38
CA ASP A 219 5.69 -23.44 -2.52
C ASP A 219 4.72 -22.51 -1.79
N GLY A 220 5.24 -21.39 -1.26
CA GLY A 220 4.44 -20.34 -0.64
C GLY A 220 3.39 -19.75 -1.59
N CYS A 221 3.78 -19.42 -2.83
CA CYS A 221 2.84 -18.95 -3.85
C CYS A 221 1.73 -19.97 -4.14
N VAL A 222 2.08 -21.24 -4.35
CA VAL A 222 1.11 -22.31 -4.64
C VAL A 222 0.15 -22.52 -3.45
N ARG A 223 0.67 -22.58 -2.22
CA ARG A 223 -0.17 -22.64 -1.00
C ARG A 223 -1.10 -21.43 -0.89
N ARG A 224 -0.61 -20.21 -1.18
CA ARG A 224 -1.42 -18.99 -1.15
C ARG A 224 -2.55 -19.03 -2.19
N PHE A 225 -2.30 -19.58 -3.38
CA PHE A 225 -3.31 -19.75 -4.42
C PHE A 225 -4.38 -20.77 -4.02
N LEU A 226 -3.97 -21.93 -3.46
CA LEU A 226 -4.89 -22.97 -2.99
C LEU A 226 -5.75 -22.49 -1.82
N ARG A 227 -5.23 -21.61 -0.96
CA ARG A 227 -6.00 -20.97 0.12
C ARG A 227 -7.09 -20.03 -0.42
N GLY A 228 -6.95 -19.53 -1.65
CA GLY A 228 -7.89 -18.59 -2.26
C GLY A 228 -7.79 -17.17 -1.69
N GLY A 229 -8.65 -16.27 -2.15
CA GLY A 229 -8.62 -14.85 -1.76
C GLY A 229 -9.21 -13.98 -2.87
N THR A 230 -9.19 -12.66 -2.68
CA THR A 230 -9.65 -11.76 -3.75
C THR A 230 -8.59 -11.64 -4.85
N THR A 231 -9.01 -11.35 -6.09
CA THR A 231 -8.09 -11.04 -7.21
C THR A 231 -7.07 -9.96 -6.84
N LEU A 232 -7.55 -8.99 -6.07
CA LEU A 232 -6.79 -7.87 -5.57
C LEU A 232 -5.66 -8.34 -4.63
N ASP A 233 -5.94 -9.25 -3.70
CA ASP A 233 -4.94 -9.75 -2.73
C ASP A 233 -3.93 -10.70 -3.38
N LEU A 234 -4.37 -11.50 -4.38
CA LEU A 234 -3.50 -12.48 -5.04
C LEU A 234 -2.60 -11.88 -6.13
N ARG A 235 -2.85 -10.64 -6.57
CA ARG A 235 -2.11 -9.99 -7.68
C ARG A 235 -0.60 -9.97 -7.47
N PHE A 236 -0.14 -9.70 -6.25
CA PHE A 236 1.30 -9.72 -5.94
C PHE A 236 1.88 -11.13 -6.10
N PHE A 237 1.20 -12.14 -5.56
CA PHE A 237 1.65 -13.53 -5.57
C PHE A 237 1.67 -14.13 -6.96
N VAL A 238 0.71 -13.79 -7.83
CA VAL A 238 0.72 -14.16 -9.26
C VAL A 238 1.96 -13.59 -9.95
N ARG A 239 2.29 -12.32 -9.70
CA ARG A 239 3.48 -11.70 -10.27
C ARG A 239 4.76 -12.33 -9.74
N LEU A 240 4.84 -12.58 -8.43
CA LEU A 240 6.00 -13.22 -7.82
C LEU A 240 6.20 -14.63 -8.37
N HIS A 241 5.13 -15.43 -8.44
CA HIS A 241 5.13 -16.77 -9.02
C HIS A 241 5.73 -16.76 -10.43
N GLY A 242 5.24 -15.89 -11.32
CA GLY A 242 5.78 -15.78 -12.68
C GLY A 242 7.26 -15.39 -12.76
N LEU A 243 7.80 -14.69 -11.75
CA LEU A 243 9.24 -14.38 -11.65
C LEU A 243 10.07 -15.53 -11.10
N LEU A 244 9.46 -16.47 -10.36
CA LEU A 244 10.12 -17.63 -9.78
C LEU A 244 10.18 -18.82 -10.74
N ILE A 245 9.28 -18.87 -11.73
CA ILE A 245 9.29 -19.93 -12.74
C ILE A 245 10.59 -19.85 -13.58
N PRO A 246 11.32 -20.96 -13.75
CA PRO A 246 12.56 -20.98 -14.52
C PRO A 246 12.37 -20.52 -15.96
N ALA A 247 13.36 -19.82 -16.49
CA ALA A 247 13.42 -19.45 -17.90
C ALA A 247 13.85 -20.64 -18.80
N ASP A 248 14.60 -21.60 -18.26
CA ASP A 248 14.99 -22.81 -18.96
C ASP A 248 13.76 -23.72 -19.17
N PRO A 249 13.36 -24.03 -20.42
CA PRO A 249 12.15 -24.81 -20.70
C PRO A 249 12.17 -26.21 -20.08
N ALA A 250 13.31 -26.89 -20.06
CA ALA A 250 13.41 -28.25 -19.55
C ALA A 250 13.31 -28.29 -18.02
N VAL A 251 13.88 -27.29 -17.34
CA VAL A 251 13.72 -27.14 -15.87
C VAL A 251 12.28 -26.77 -15.53
N ARG A 252 11.71 -25.81 -16.28
CA ARG A 252 10.34 -25.35 -16.12
C ARG A 252 9.33 -26.48 -16.28
N GLU A 253 9.46 -27.31 -17.31
CA GLU A 253 8.58 -28.45 -17.55
C GLU A 253 8.60 -29.44 -16.38
N ARG A 254 9.79 -29.82 -15.90
CA ARG A 254 9.92 -30.72 -14.73
C ARG A 254 9.27 -30.14 -13.48
N GLU A 255 9.45 -28.85 -13.23
CA GLU A 255 8.87 -28.18 -12.06
C GLU A 255 7.34 -28.07 -12.18
N ILE A 256 6.81 -27.78 -13.36
CA ILE A 256 5.35 -27.81 -13.59
C ILE A 256 4.78 -29.20 -13.31
N LEU A 257 5.45 -30.26 -13.76
CA LEU A 257 5.02 -31.64 -13.52
C LEU A 257 5.03 -32.00 -12.03
N GLU A 258 5.97 -31.46 -11.25
CA GLU A 258 6.03 -31.66 -9.79
C GLU A 258 4.81 -31.04 -9.08
N TYR A 259 4.40 -29.82 -9.48
CA TYR A 259 3.23 -29.12 -8.93
C TYR A 259 1.93 -29.41 -9.68
N ALA A 260 1.90 -30.34 -10.63
CA ALA A 260 0.76 -30.55 -11.53
C ALA A 260 -0.56 -30.76 -10.76
N ARG A 261 -0.53 -31.57 -9.69
CA ARG A 261 -1.70 -31.84 -8.84
C ARG A 261 -2.25 -30.59 -8.16
N ASP A 262 -1.36 -29.70 -7.72
CA ASP A 262 -1.77 -28.45 -7.07
C ASP A 262 -2.33 -27.46 -8.10
N TYR A 263 -1.70 -27.36 -9.27
CA TYR A 263 -2.21 -26.50 -10.34
C TYR A 263 -3.57 -26.96 -10.87
N VAL A 264 -3.83 -28.26 -10.99
CA VAL A 264 -5.13 -28.80 -11.46
C VAL A 264 -6.28 -28.41 -10.52
N ARG A 265 -6.02 -28.19 -9.23
CA ARG A 265 -7.03 -27.78 -8.24
C ARG A 265 -7.42 -26.29 -8.32
N LEU A 266 -6.63 -25.47 -9.01
CA LEU A 266 -6.86 -24.02 -9.10
C LEU A 266 -7.96 -23.63 -10.10
N PRO A 267 -8.00 -24.17 -11.34
CA PRO A 267 -9.02 -23.87 -12.34
C PRO A 267 -10.47 -23.74 -11.86
N PRO A 268 -11.06 -24.66 -11.08
CA PRO A 268 -12.48 -24.57 -10.74
C PRO A 268 -12.82 -23.45 -9.75
N ALA A 269 -11.93 -23.11 -8.81
CA ALA A 269 -12.27 -22.30 -7.64
C ALA A 269 -11.43 -21.02 -7.47
N ALA A 270 -10.21 -20.97 -8.03
CA ALA A 270 -9.33 -19.82 -7.84
C ALA A 270 -9.84 -18.59 -8.61
N PRO A 271 -9.49 -17.36 -8.20
CA PRO A 271 -9.83 -16.16 -8.97
C PRO A 271 -9.27 -16.19 -10.40
N GLY A 272 -9.97 -15.55 -11.34
CA GLY A 272 -9.68 -15.61 -12.78
C GLY A 272 -8.19 -15.55 -13.17
N PRO A 273 -7.39 -14.57 -12.70
CA PRO A 273 -5.97 -14.48 -13.05
C PRO A 273 -5.10 -15.66 -12.56
N VAL A 274 -5.47 -16.27 -11.43
CA VAL A 274 -4.76 -17.46 -10.91
C VAL A 274 -5.15 -18.69 -11.72
N ALA A 275 -6.44 -18.83 -12.04
CA ALA A 275 -6.92 -19.92 -12.89
C ALA A 275 -6.32 -19.86 -14.30
N ASP A 276 -6.17 -18.66 -14.88
CA ASP A 276 -5.54 -18.46 -16.19
C ASP A 276 -4.05 -18.85 -16.19
N VAL A 277 -3.30 -18.45 -15.15
CA VAL A 277 -1.89 -18.86 -14.99
C VAL A 277 -1.77 -20.37 -14.82
N ALA A 278 -2.61 -20.99 -13.99
CA ALA A 278 -2.61 -22.43 -13.78
C ALA A 278 -2.92 -23.19 -15.07
N LEU A 279 -3.95 -22.76 -15.81
CA LEU A 279 -4.30 -23.35 -17.11
C LEU A 279 -3.12 -23.20 -18.10
N GLY A 280 -2.52 -22.01 -18.20
CA GLY A 280 -1.39 -21.76 -19.07
C GLY A 280 -0.23 -22.72 -18.81
N LEU A 281 0.16 -22.86 -17.53
CA LEU A 281 1.25 -23.76 -17.12
C LEU A 281 0.92 -25.23 -17.40
N LEU A 282 -0.30 -25.69 -17.12
CA LEU A 282 -0.70 -27.08 -17.37
C LEU A 282 -0.72 -27.44 -18.87
N MET A 283 -0.87 -26.46 -19.76
CA MET A 283 -0.86 -26.71 -21.21
C MET A 283 0.54 -26.67 -21.83
N GLU A 284 1.60 -26.42 -21.06
CA GLU A 284 2.97 -26.38 -21.56
C GLU A 284 3.63 -27.77 -21.69
N PRO A 285 3.61 -28.67 -20.67
CA PRO A 285 4.27 -29.97 -20.76
C PRO A 285 3.58 -30.89 -21.76
N ALA A 286 4.37 -31.52 -22.63
CA ALA A 286 3.84 -32.52 -23.56
C ALA A 286 3.45 -33.81 -22.84
N GLU A 287 4.17 -34.14 -21.75
CA GLU A 287 4.02 -35.38 -20.98
C GLU A 287 3.00 -35.28 -19.83
N LEU A 288 2.17 -34.22 -19.77
CA LEU A 288 1.16 -34.10 -18.72
C LEU A 288 0.13 -35.25 -18.83
N PRO A 289 -0.16 -35.99 -17.74
CA PRO A 289 -1.12 -37.09 -17.77
C PRO A 289 -2.50 -36.63 -18.28
N SER A 290 -3.09 -37.43 -19.17
CA SER A 290 -4.41 -37.20 -19.78
C SER A 290 -5.47 -36.73 -18.79
N GLN A 291 -5.54 -37.38 -17.63
CA GLN A 291 -6.50 -37.09 -16.58
C GLN A 291 -6.36 -35.65 -16.05
N HIS A 292 -5.13 -35.18 -15.81
CA HIS A 292 -4.88 -33.83 -15.32
C HIS A 292 -5.24 -32.76 -16.37
N VAL A 293 -5.00 -33.04 -17.65
CA VAL A 293 -5.39 -32.16 -18.77
C VAL A 293 -6.92 -32.03 -18.83
N ALA A 294 -7.62 -33.16 -18.82
CA ALA A 294 -9.09 -33.18 -18.87
C ALA A 294 -9.71 -32.50 -17.65
N GLU A 295 -9.23 -32.81 -16.44
CA GLU A 295 -9.71 -32.22 -15.19
C GLU A 295 -9.50 -30.69 -15.14
N ALA A 296 -8.35 -30.20 -15.61
CA ALA A 296 -8.08 -28.77 -15.67
C ALA A 296 -8.99 -28.05 -16.68
N LEU A 297 -9.22 -28.64 -17.85
CA LEU A 297 -10.12 -28.09 -18.87
C LEU A 297 -11.58 -28.09 -18.40
N ASP A 298 -12.03 -29.17 -17.77
CA ASP A 298 -13.36 -29.28 -17.16
C ASP A 298 -13.58 -28.19 -16.10
N GLY A 299 -12.61 -28.02 -15.20
CA GLY A 299 -12.67 -26.99 -14.16
C GLY A 299 -12.73 -25.56 -14.69
N VAL A 300 -12.07 -25.25 -15.82
CA VAL A 300 -12.18 -23.92 -16.45
C VAL A 300 -13.50 -23.74 -17.20
N LEU A 301 -13.97 -24.75 -17.93
CA LEU A 301 -15.15 -24.65 -18.79
C LEU A 301 -16.47 -24.63 -18.01
N PHE A 302 -16.47 -25.09 -16.76
CA PHE A 302 -17.60 -24.94 -15.83
C PHE A 302 -17.84 -23.50 -15.35
N ARG A 303 -16.90 -22.58 -15.53
CA ARG A 303 -16.98 -21.23 -14.95
C ARG A 303 -17.90 -20.30 -15.73
N ALA A 304 -18.47 -19.31 -15.06
CA ALA A 304 -19.28 -18.24 -15.69
C ALA A 304 -18.43 -17.15 -16.40
N GLU A 305 -17.12 -17.13 -16.19
CA GLU A 305 -16.23 -16.09 -16.71
C GLU A 305 -15.93 -16.30 -18.20
N SER A 306 -16.75 -15.70 -19.07
CA SER A 306 -16.65 -15.89 -20.54
C SER A 306 -15.26 -15.69 -21.14
N GLY A 307 -14.43 -14.79 -20.58
CA GLY A 307 -13.04 -14.59 -21.02
C GLY A 307 -12.15 -15.80 -20.75
N LEU A 308 -12.23 -16.36 -19.55
CA LEU A 308 -11.44 -17.51 -19.13
C LEU A 308 -11.92 -18.79 -19.82
N VAL A 309 -13.24 -18.96 -19.98
CA VAL A 309 -13.82 -20.08 -20.74
C VAL A 309 -13.36 -20.05 -22.20
N LYS A 310 -13.28 -18.87 -22.84
CA LYS A 310 -12.71 -18.74 -24.19
C LYS A 310 -11.23 -19.12 -24.26
N SER A 311 -10.44 -18.80 -23.24
CA SER A 311 -9.06 -19.28 -23.11
C SER A 311 -9.04 -20.81 -22.98
N GLY A 312 -9.87 -21.39 -22.10
CA GLY A 312 -10.07 -22.83 -21.93
C GLY A 312 -10.40 -23.54 -23.25
N LEU A 313 -11.39 -23.05 -23.99
CA LEU A 313 -11.76 -23.59 -25.32
C LEU A 313 -10.62 -23.49 -26.33
N SER A 314 -9.77 -22.44 -26.25
CA SER A 314 -8.58 -22.31 -27.10
C SER A 314 -7.53 -23.37 -26.77
N CYS A 315 -7.33 -23.66 -25.48
CA CYS A 315 -6.45 -24.71 -25.02
C CYS A 315 -6.98 -26.08 -25.42
N LEU A 316 -8.26 -26.36 -25.17
CA LEU A 316 -8.94 -27.60 -25.55
C LEU A 316 -8.80 -27.89 -27.06
N GLU A 317 -9.05 -26.90 -27.93
CA GLU A 317 -8.89 -27.08 -29.38
C GLU A 317 -7.44 -27.42 -29.78
N LYS A 318 -6.43 -26.84 -29.12
CA LYS A 318 -5.02 -27.16 -29.36
C LYS A 318 -4.68 -28.56 -28.86
N THR A 319 -5.16 -28.92 -27.66
CA THR A 319 -4.96 -30.22 -27.04
C THR A 319 -5.51 -31.33 -27.92
N ILE A 320 -6.77 -31.24 -28.36
CA ILE A 320 -7.39 -32.26 -29.23
C ILE A 320 -6.65 -32.39 -30.57
N ARG A 321 -6.12 -31.28 -31.11
CA ARG A 321 -5.32 -31.32 -32.35
C ARG A 321 -4.00 -32.07 -32.17
N GLY A 322 -3.33 -31.91 -31.02
CA GLY A 322 -2.07 -32.60 -30.72
C GLY A 322 -2.25 -34.02 -30.21
N ARG A 323 -3.38 -34.28 -29.54
CA ARG A 323 -3.72 -35.50 -28.80
C ARG A 323 -5.17 -35.90 -29.04
N PRO A 324 -5.50 -36.45 -30.24
CA PRO A 324 -6.87 -36.77 -30.62
C PRO A 324 -7.55 -37.79 -29.70
N GLU A 325 -6.78 -38.60 -28.97
CA GLU A 325 -7.28 -39.60 -28.01
C GLU A 325 -8.03 -38.97 -26.83
N LEU A 326 -7.76 -37.69 -26.50
CA LEU A 326 -8.42 -36.96 -25.42
C LEU A 326 -9.80 -36.41 -25.80
N ALA A 327 -10.23 -36.57 -27.05
CA ALA A 327 -11.47 -35.99 -27.55
C ALA A 327 -12.71 -36.45 -26.76
N GLY A 328 -12.75 -37.72 -26.35
CA GLY A 328 -13.83 -38.27 -25.52
C GLY A 328 -13.82 -37.70 -24.10
N ASP A 329 -12.66 -37.68 -23.45
CA ASP A 329 -12.50 -37.14 -22.09
C ASP A 329 -12.88 -35.64 -22.02
N CYS A 330 -12.67 -34.89 -23.11
CA CYS A 330 -13.02 -33.48 -23.22
C CYS A 330 -14.50 -33.22 -23.59
N ALA A 331 -15.28 -34.25 -23.95
CA ALA A 331 -16.66 -34.09 -24.40
C ALA A 331 -17.56 -33.56 -23.26
N ALA A 332 -17.35 -34.02 -22.02
CA ALA A 332 -18.06 -33.52 -20.84
C ALA A 332 -17.78 -32.03 -20.59
N ALA A 333 -16.52 -31.61 -20.73
CA ALA A 333 -16.13 -30.21 -20.57
C ALA A 333 -16.72 -29.30 -21.66
N LEU A 334 -16.88 -29.82 -22.90
CA LEU A 334 -17.59 -29.12 -23.98
C LEU A 334 -19.10 -29.02 -23.72
N ALA A 335 -19.72 -30.06 -23.14
CA ALA A 335 -21.12 -30.05 -22.75
C ALA A 335 -21.41 -28.95 -21.70
N GLN A 336 -20.51 -28.73 -20.73
CA GLN A 336 -20.60 -27.60 -19.79
C GLN A 336 -20.61 -26.24 -20.51
N ALA A 337 -19.76 -26.07 -21.53
CA ALA A 337 -19.69 -24.84 -22.30
C ALA A 337 -20.94 -24.60 -23.19
N PHE A 338 -21.73 -25.62 -23.50
CA PHE A 338 -23.04 -25.46 -24.18
C PHE A 338 -24.05 -24.75 -23.27
N ALA A 339 -23.99 -24.98 -21.96
CA ALA A 339 -24.87 -24.37 -20.97
C ALA A 339 -24.47 -22.94 -20.58
N HIS A 340 -23.42 -22.38 -21.16
CA HIS A 340 -22.87 -21.08 -20.76
C HIS A 340 -23.76 -19.92 -21.27
N GLU A 341 -24.01 -18.90 -20.44
CA GLU A 341 -24.91 -17.77 -20.76
C GLU A 341 -24.49 -16.95 -21.99
N SER A 342 -23.19 -16.83 -22.25
CA SER A 342 -22.66 -16.13 -23.43
C SER A 342 -22.81 -16.93 -24.72
N TYR A 343 -23.60 -16.42 -25.67
CA TYR A 343 -23.70 -16.94 -27.04
C TYR A 343 -22.35 -17.15 -27.72
N THR A 344 -21.40 -16.21 -27.56
CA THR A 344 -20.07 -16.31 -28.18
C THR A 344 -19.22 -17.46 -27.62
N VAL A 345 -19.52 -17.92 -26.40
CA VAL A 345 -18.90 -19.12 -25.82
C VAL A 345 -19.55 -20.36 -26.41
N GLN A 346 -20.89 -20.42 -26.43
CA GLN A 346 -21.66 -21.52 -27.01
C GLN A 346 -21.28 -21.76 -28.48
N GLU A 347 -21.27 -20.71 -29.31
CA GLU A 347 -20.93 -20.79 -30.74
C GLU A 347 -19.53 -21.41 -30.93
N ARG A 348 -18.57 -20.98 -30.10
CA ARG A 348 -17.20 -21.49 -30.15
C ARG A 348 -17.13 -22.94 -29.71
N ALA A 349 -17.85 -23.31 -28.66
CA ALA A 349 -17.91 -24.69 -28.18
C ALA A 349 -18.51 -25.63 -29.24
N VAL A 350 -19.63 -25.25 -29.87
CA VAL A 350 -20.25 -26.00 -30.97
C VAL A 350 -19.28 -26.16 -32.14
N ARG A 351 -18.58 -25.08 -32.53
CA ARG A 351 -17.59 -25.16 -33.62
C ARG A 351 -16.45 -26.14 -33.31
N ILE A 352 -16.05 -26.28 -32.05
CA ILE A 352 -15.03 -27.25 -31.65
C ILE A 352 -15.63 -28.67 -31.63
N ALA A 353 -16.83 -28.82 -31.05
CA ALA A 353 -17.54 -30.10 -31.00
C ALA A 353 -17.71 -30.71 -32.40
N LEU A 354 -18.15 -29.93 -33.39
CA LEU A 354 -18.34 -30.39 -34.78
C LEU A 354 -17.05 -30.91 -35.44
N LYS A 355 -15.87 -30.57 -34.91
CA LYS A 355 -14.56 -31.04 -35.41
C LYS A 355 -14.00 -32.23 -34.62
N LEU A 356 -14.72 -32.76 -33.63
CA LEU A 356 -14.28 -33.93 -32.88
C LEU A 356 -14.19 -35.16 -33.81
N PRO A 357 -13.20 -36.05 -33.60
CA PRO A 357 -13.10 -37.31 -34.33
C PRO A 357 -14.39 -38.14 -34.19
N GLU A 358 -14.79 -38.86 -35.24
CA GLU A 358 -15.97 -39.74 -35.21
C GLU A 358 -15.85 -40.87 -34.18
N SER A 359 -14.62 -41.23 -33.79
CA SER A 359 -14.33 -42.24 -32.77
C SER A 359 -14.49 -41.75 -31.33
N ALA A 360 -14.73 -40.45 -31.10
CA ALA A 360 -14.93 -39.91 -29.77
C ALA A 360 -16.32 -40.27 -29.23
N ASP A 361 -16.41 -40.61 -27.95
CA ASP A 361 -17.70 -40.74 -27.28
C ASP A 361 -18.32 -39.35 -27.08
N THR A 362 -19.39 -39.07 -27.82
CA THR A 362 -20.12 -37.79 -27.79
C THR A 362 -21.50 -37.90 -27.15
N THR A 363 -21.79 -38.99 -26.43
CA THR A 363 -23.09 -39.23 -25.78
C THR A 363 -23.50 -38.06 -24.88
N VAL A 364 -22.58 -37.58 -24.04
CA VAL A 364 -22.78 -36.42 -23.14
C VAL A 364 -23.09 -35.11 -23.87
N LEU A 365 -22.68 -34.97 -25.15
CA LEU A 365 -22.98 -33.78 -25.94
C LEU A 365 -24.42 -33.79 -26.44
N VAL A 366 -25.00 -34.98 -26.69
CA VAL A 366 -26.40 -35.13 -27.13
C VAL A 366 -27.35 -34.58 -26.09
N ASP A 367 -27.12 -34.92 -24.82
CA ASP A 367 -27.94 -34.46 -23.69
C ASP A 367 -27.80 -32.94 -23.44
N ALA A 368 -26.70 -32.34 -23.88
CA ALA A 368 -26.43 -30.91 -23.72
C ALA A 368 -26.91 -30.04 -24.91
N VAL A 369 -27.30 -30.63 -26.04
CA VAL A 369 -27.82 -29.89 -27.21
C VAL A 369 -28.99 -28.95 -26.86
N PRO A 370 -29.97 -29.35 -26.03
CA PRO A 370 -31.09 -28.47 -25.67
C PRO A 370 -30.68 -27.22 -24.86
N LEU A 371 -29.46 -27.19 -24.30
CA LEU A 371 -28.97 -26.05 -23.50
C LEU A 371 -28.42 -24.90 -24.38
N LEU A 372 -28.20 -25.16 -25.67
CA LEU A 372 -27.71 -24.18 -26.63
C LEU A 372 -28.81 -23.23 -27.10
N ALA A 373 -28.41 -22.05 -27.59
CA ALA A 373 -29.30 -21.18 -28.35
C ALA A 373 -29.93 -21.93 -29.57
N PRO A 374 -31.18 -21.62 -29.97
CA PRO A 374 -31.93 -22.41 -30.97
C PRO A 374 -31.21 -22.63 -32.31
N ASP A 375 -30.47 -21.63 -32.81
CA ASP A 375 -29.73 -21.76 -34.07
C ASP A 375 -28.45 -22.63 -33.93
N LEU A 376 -27.88 -22.68 -32.73
CA LEU A 376 -26.71 -23.49 -32.39
C LEU A 376 -27.11 -24.94 -32.06
N SER A 377 -28.23 -25.13 -31.35
CA SER A 377 -28.78 -26.45 -31.05
C SER A 377 -29.16 -27.19 -32.34
N ALA A 378 -29.78 -26.51 -33.32
CA ALA A 378 -30.07 -27.10 -34.63
C ALA A 378 -28.80 -27.57 -35.37
N LYS A 379 -27.71 -26.79 -35.30
CA LYS A 379 -26.41 -27.16 -35.91
C LYS A 379 -25.77 -28.35 -35.19
N ALA A 380 -25.84 -28.39 -33.86
CA ALA A 380 -25.29 -29.49 -33.07
C ALA A 380 -26.10 -30.79 -33.26
N ALA A 381 -27.44 -30.70 -33.22
CA ALA A 381 -28.36 -31.82 -33.44
C ALA A 381 -28.15 -32.50 -34.80
N ALA A 382 -27.85 -31.73 -35.85
CA ALA A 382 -27.57 -32.28 -37.19
C ALA A 382 -26.36 -33.24 -37.22
N ARG A 383 -25.40 -33.10 -36.28
CA ARG A 383 -24.19 -33.94 -36.20
C ARG A 383 -24.25 -35.01 -35.13
N PHE A 384 -24.86 -34.71 -33.98
CA PHE A 384 -24.85 -35.58 -32.79
C PHE A 384 -26.20 -36.23 -32.50
N GLY A 385 -27.29 -35.70 -33.05
CA GLY A 385 -28.65 -35.98 -32.56
C GLY A 385 -29.00 -35.12 -31.34
N GLY A 386 -30.19 -35.34 -30.78
CA GLY A 386 -30.72 -34.59 -29.63
C GLY A 386 -31.83 -33.62 -30.02
N ASP A 387 -32.61 -33.20 -29.03
CA ASP A 387 -33.73 -32.28 -29.22
C ASP A 387 -33.21 -30.85 -29.42
N VAL A 388 -33.72 -30.18 -30.45
CA VAL A 388 -33.41 -28.79 -30.75
C VAL A 388 -34.07 -27.92 -29.68
N ALA A 389 -33.31 -26.98 -29.11
CA ALA A 389 -33.86 -26.02 -28.16
C ALA A 389 -35.03 -25.26 -28.80
N GLU A 390 -36.20 -25.30 -28.16
CA GLU A 390 -37.35 -24.51 -28.61
C GLU A 390 -37.06 -23.02 -28.45
N PRO A 391 -37.51 -22.17 -29.39
CA PRO A 391 -37.39 -20.73 -29.22
C PRO A 391 -38.13 -20.31 -27.95
N ASP A 392 -37.43 -19.62 -27.05
CA ASP A 392 -37.99 -19.06 -25.84
C ASP A 392 -38.86 -17.84 -26.23
N ASP A 393 -40.09 -18.11 -26.67
CA ASP A 393 -41.10 -17.10 -27.02
C ASP A 393 -41.59 -16.30 -25.78
N ASP A 394 -41.21 -16.73 -24.57
CA ASP A 394 -41.63 -16.20 -23.28
C ASP A 394 -40.57 -15.30 -22.59
N LEU A 395 -39.56 -14.80 -23.33
CA LEU A 395 -38.67 -13.75 -22.80
C LEU A 395 -39.51 -12.56 -22.31
N PRO A 396 -39.53 -12.26 -20.99
CA PRO A 396 -40.24 -11.10 -20.51
C PRO A 396 -39.66 -9.86 -21.22
N PRO A 397 -40.50 -8.92 -21.69
CA PRO A 397 -40.01 -7.73 -22.37
C PRO A 397 -38.96 -7.09 -21.48
N ALA A 398 -37.75 -6.89 -22.03
CA ALA A 398 -36.62 -6.33 -21.32
C ALA A 398 -37.10 -5.19 -20.44
N LEU A 399 -36.95 -5.33 -19.12
CA LEU A 399 -37.35 -4.31 -18.16
C LEU A 399 -36.76 -2.99 -18.63
N ALA A 400 -37.61 -2.07 -19.09
CA ALA A 400 -37.19 -0.75 -19.51
C ALA A 400 -36.43 -0.15 -18.32
N VAL A 401 -35.12 -0.01 -18.46
CA VAL A 401 -34.28 0.63 -17.45
C VAL A 401 -34.91 1.99 -17.21
N ALA A 402 -35.45 2.19 -16.00
CA ALA A 402 -36.01 3.48 -15.62
C ALA A 402 -34.94 4.55 -15.90
N PRO A 403 -35.30 5.68 -16.53
CA PRO A 403 -34.33 6.75 -16.76
C PRO A 403 -33.68 7.10 -15.41
N PRO A 404 -32.35 7.24 -15.35
CA PRO A 404 -31.68 7.58 -14.09
C PRO A 404 -32.28 8.86 -13.53
N ASP A 405 -32.43 8.91 -12.21
CA ASP A 405 -32.90 10.11 -11.52
C ASP A 405 -32.07 11.33 -11.98
N PRO A 406 -32.71 12.47 -12.30
CA PRO A 406 -31.98 13.66 -12.70
C PRO A 406 -31.02 14.07 -11.58
N LEU A 407 -29.75 14.22 -11.93
CA LEU A 407 -28.72 14.67 -11.00
C LEU A 407 -29.12 16.01 -10.36
N PRO A 408 -28.80 16.23 -9.07
CA PRO A 408 -29.07 17.52 -8.43
C PRO A 408 -28.39 18.65 -9.21
N PRO A 409 -29.04 19.82 -9.35
CA PRO A 409 -28.48 20.94 -10.09
C PRO A 409 -27.18 21.41 -9.43
N LEU A 410 -26.18 21.73 -10.26
CA LEU A 410 -24.93 22.32 -9.78
C LEU A 410 -25.22 23.63 -9.04
N PRO A 411 -24.51 23.92 -7.94
CA PRO A 411 -24.69 25.17 -7.22
C PRO A 411 -24.32 26.36 -8.12
N PRO A 412 -24.99 27.52 -7.98
CA PRO A 412 -24.75 28.69 -8.83
C PRO A 412 -23.31 29.19 -8.69
N PRO A 413 -22.72 29.77 -9.75
CA PRO A 413 -21.34 30.27 -9.73
C PRO A 413 -21.19 31.43 -8.74
N ILE A 414 -20.02 31.51 -8.09
CA ILE A 414 -19.69 32.63 -7.20
C ILE A 414 -19.24 33.81 -8.07
N THR A 415 -19.92 34.94 -7.92
CA THR A 415 -19.69 36.13 -8.78
C THR A 415 -19.20 37.35 -8.02
N ARG A 416 -19.15 37.28 -6.68
CA ARG A 416 -18.77 38.41 -5.82
C ARG A 416 -17.55 38.06 -4.97
N PRO A 417 -16.59 38.99 -4.80
CA PRO A 417 -15.43 38.80 -3.93
C PRO A 417 -15.75 38.39 -2.49
N VAL A 418 -16.82 38.94 -1.89
CA VAL A 418 -17.24 38.61 -0.52
C VAL A 418 -17.74 37.16 -0.40
N GLU A 419 -18.54 36.70 -1.37
CA GLU A 419 -19.03 35.32 -1.42
C GLU A 419 -17.89 34.31 -1.60
N LEU A 420 -16.84 34.68 -2.36
CA LEU A 420 -15.63 33.88 -2.48
C LEU A 420 -14.84 33.84 -1.16
N ALA A 421 -14.74 34.96 -0.47
CA ALA A 421 -14.08 35.05 0.83
C ALA A 421 -14.78 34.15 1.87
N GLU A 422 -16.11 34.11 1.87
CA GLU A 422 -16.92 33.20 2.70
C GLU A 422 -16.78 31.74 2.28
N ALA A 423 -16.75 31.44 0.98
CA ALA A 423 -16.58 30.06 0.50
C ALA A 423 -15.19 29.48 0.87
N LEU A 424 -14.16 30.32 0.95
CA LEU A 424 -12.81 29.93 1.39
C LEU A 424 -12.72 29.62 2.89
N THR A 425 -13.66 30.08 3.71
CA THR A 425 -13.72 29.78 5.15
C THR A 425 -14.55 28.54 5.47
N ALA A 426 -15.26 27.98 4.49
CA ALA A 426 -16.06 26.77 4.65
C ALA A 426 -15.20 25.57 5.09
N TYR A 427 -15.75 24.77 6.01
CA TYR A 427 -15.03 23.64 6.62
C TYR A 427 -14.82 22.46 5.65
N HIS A 428 -15.70 22.30 4.65
CA HIS A 428 -15.64 21.24 3.65
C HIS A 428 -15.63 21.83 2.23
N LEU A 429 -14.53 21.58 1.50
CA LEU A 429 -14.39 21.88 0.08
C LEU A 429 -14.48 20.57 -0.72
N ASP A 430 -15.67 19.98 -0.79
CA ASP A 430 -15.91 18.82 -1.65
C ASP A 430 -15.72 19.22 -3.13
N TRP A 431 -15.43 18.26 -4.00
CA TRP A 431 -15.07 18.51 -5.40
C TRP A 431 -15.92 19.60 -6.11
N PRO A 432 -17.28 19.56 -6.09
CA PRO A 432 -18.08 20.59 -6.76
C PRO A 432 -17.91 22.00 -6.16
N VAL A 433 -17.69 22.08 -4.85
CA VAL A 433 -17.48 23.35 -4.14
C VAL A 433 -16.08 23.88 -4.45
N LEU A 434 -15.07 23.00 -4.44
CA LEU A 434 -13.70 23.35 -4.78
C LEU A 434 -13.60 23.90 -6.21
N GLU A 435 -14.18 23.20 -7.19
CA GLU A 435 -14.20 23.66 -8.59
C GLU A 435 -14.84 25.04 -8.74
N ARG A 436 -15.94 25.27 -8.02
CA ARG A 436 -16.63 26.56 -8.00
C ARG A 436 -15.77 27.67 -7.40
N VAL A 437 -15.03 27.38 -6.33
CA VAL A 437 -14.09 28.31 -5.69
C VAL A 437 -12.92 28.63 -6.60
N LEU A 438 -12.33 27.63 -7.26
CA LEU A 438 -11.20 27.83 -8.18
C LEU A 438 -11.60 28.67 -9.41
N ASP A 439 -12.76 28.40 -10.01
CA ASP A 439 -13.29 29.19 -11.14
C ASP A 439 -13.56 30.64 -10.73
N ALA A 440 -14.22 30.86 -9.59
CA ALA A 440 -14.51 32.19 -9.08
C ALA A 440 -13.23 32.97 -8.74
N PHE A 441 -12.25 32.32 -8.12
CA PHE A 441 -10.96 32.93 -7.80
C PHE A 441 -10.27 33.46 -9.06
N LEU A 442 -10.21 32.65 -10.13
CA LEU A 442 -9.60 33.06 -11.40
C LEU A 442 -10.37 34.19 -12.11
N ARG A 443 -11.71 34.11 -12.13
CA ARG A 443 -12.54 35.13 -12.78
C ARG A 443 -12.45 36.47 -12.05
N LEU A 444 -12.56 36.46 -10.72
CA LEU A 444 -12.52 37.67 -9.91
C LEU A 444 -11.12 38.26 -9.84
N ALA A 445 -10.06 37.45 -9.78
CA ALA A 445 -8.69 37.94 -9.79
C ALA A 445 -8.32 38.65 -11.10
N ARG A 446 -9.03 38.38 -12.19
CA ARG A 446 -8.85 39.05 -13.48
C ARG A 446 -9.76 40.25 -13.67
N ARG A 447 -11.03 40.12 -13.30
CA ARG A 447 -12.06 41.13 -13.55
C ARG A 447 -12.00 42.26 -12.53
N ASP A 448 -11.86 41.91 -11.26
CA ASP A 448 -12.05 42.81 -10.11
C ASP A 448 -10.92 42.58 -9.08
N ALA A 449 -9.67 42.63 -9.53
CA ALA A 449 -8.50 42.22 -8.74
C ALA A 449 -8.34 42.99 -7.42
N ASP A 450 -8.61 44.30 -7.42
CA ASP A 450 -8.46 45.15 -6.24
C ASP A 450 -9.57 44.93 -5.22
N ASP A 451 -10.81 44.76 -5.68
CA ASP A 451 -11.95 44.40 -4.83
C ASP A 451 -11.78 42.99 -4.24
N LEU A 452 -11.22 42.05 -5.02
CA LEU A 452 -10.86 40.73 -4.53
C LEU A 452 -9.80 40.80 -3.44
N ARG A 453 -8.72 41.57 -3.64
CA ARG A 453 -7.70 41.77 -2.60
C ARG A 453 -8.28 42.40 -1.34
N ALA A 454 -9.18 43.37 -1.49
CA ALA A 454 -9.83 44.03 -0.36
C ALA A 454 -10.75 43.08 0.42
N ALA A 455 -11.53 42.23 -0.27
CA ALA A 455 -12.42 41.26 0.36
C ALA A 455 -11.69 40.10 1.04
N LEU A 456 -10.53 39.68 0.52
CA LEU A 456 -9.76 38.58 1.08
C LEU A 456 -8.85 38.99 2.24
N ARG A 457 -8.50 40.28 2.37
CA ARG A 457 -7.59 40.80 3.42
C ARG A 457 -8.08 40.53 4.86
N PRO A 458 -9.37 40.71 5.22
CA PRO A 458 -9.88 40.51 6.59
C PRO A 458 -9.89 39.04 7.04
N ASN A 459 -10.04 38.09 6.11
CA ASN A 459 -10.13 36.66 6.43
C ASN A 459 -8.77 36.03 6.79
N HIS A 460 -7.71 36.83 6.95
CA HIS A 460 -6.35 36.37 7.26
C HIS A 460 -5.81 36.83 8.62
N GLU A 461 -6.55 37.65 9.38
CA GLU A 461 -6.18 37.94 10.78
C GLU A 461 -6.69 36.87 11.76
N VAL A 462 -7.63 36.01 11.35
CA VAL A 462 -8.16 34.93 12.20
C VAL A 462 -7.27 33.68 12.06
N ASP A 463 -6.08 33.79 12.63
CA ASP A 463 -5.14 32.72 12.93
C ASP A 463 -5.69 31.88 14.11
N LEU A 464 -6.66 31.00 13.88
CA LEU A 464 -7.16 30.13 14.94
C LEU A 464 -7.02 28.63 14.69
N TYR A 465 -6.58 28.21 13.50
CA TYR A 465 -6.27 26.79 13.27
C TYR A 465 -5.22 26.65 12.17
N TYR A 466 -3.97 26.35 12.57
CA TYR A 466 -2.99 25.46 11.93
C TYR A 466 -1.55 26.00 11.88
N PRO A 467 -0.63 25.44 12.68
CA PRO A 467 0.83 25.52 12.49
C PRO A 467 1.34 24.83 11.19
N ARG A 468 0.47 24.19 10.40
CA ARG A 468 0.83 23.27 9.30
C ARG A 468 1.44 23.92 8.06
N LEU A 469 1.36 25.24 7.89
CA LEU A 469 2.08 25.88 6.79
C LEU A 469 3.60 25.87 7.02
N ALA A 470 4.09 25.62 8.24
CA ALA A 470 5.52 25.55 8.53
C ALA A 470 6.15 24.21 8.13
N GLU A 471 5.43 23.09 8.19
CA GLU A 471 6.00 21.73 8.13
C GLU A 471 5.33 20.81 7.10
N GLY A 472 6.12 19.94 6.46
CA GLY A 472 5.63 18.82 5.64
C GLY A 472 5.05 19.19 4.25
N GLY A 473 4.61 18.15 3.53
CA GLY A 473 3.87 18.28 2.27
C GLY A 473 2.42 18.69 2.51
N TRP A 474 1.86 19.51 1.62
CA TRP A 474 0.50 20.00 1.74
C TRP A 474 -0.50 19.03 1.12
N LEU A 475 -1.30 18.41 1.97
CA LEU A 475 -2.23 17.34 1.63
C LEU A 475 -3.67 17.86 1.51
N SER A 476 -3.92 19.16 1.69
CA SER A 476 -5.26 19.76 1.57
C SER A 476 -5.32 20.84 0.48
N PRO A 477 -6.38 20.88 -0.35
CA PRO A 477 -6.63 21.99 -1.29
C PRO A 477 -6.63 23.36 -0.62
N ARG A 478 -7.05 23.43 0.65
CA ARG A 478 -7.12 24.65 1.45
C ARG A 478 -5.75 25.28 1.69
N GLU A 479 -4.72 24.47 1.93
CA GLU A 479 -3.35 24.95 2.20
C GLU A 479 -2.79 25.67 0.98
N TRP A 480 -2.99 25.09 -0.21
CA TRP A 480 -2.62 25.70 -1.49
C TRP A 480 -3.42 26.97 -1.81
N LEU A 481 -4.73 26.96 -1.57
CA LEU A 481 -5.58 28.14 -1.76
C LEU A 481 -5.20 29.29 -0.81
N GLN A 482 -4.88 29.00 0.46
CA GLN A 482 -4.40 30.03 1.40
C GLN A 482 -3.11 30.69 0.92
N VAL A 483 -2.19 29.92 0.35
CA VAL A 483 -0.95 30.45 -0.23
C VAL A 483 -1.23 31.29 -1.47
N ALA A 484 -2.11 30.84 -2.35
CA ALA A 484 -2.57 31.65 -3.48
C ALA A 484 -3.17 32.99 -3.02
N VAL A 485 -3.96 33.01 -1.95
CA VAL A 485 -4.50 34.26 -1.40
C VAL A 485 -3.39 35.14 -0.82
N ARG A 486 -2.49 34.60 0.01
CA ARG A 486 -1.37 35.36 0.60
C ARG A 486 -0.47 36.00 -0.46
N LEU A 487 -0.21 35.26 -1.54
CA LEU A 487 0.55 35.76 -2.70
C LEU A 487 -0.20 36.88 -3.44
N LEU A 488 -1.53 36.77 -3.57
CA LEU A 488 -2.37 37.76 -4.25
C LEU A 488 -2.52 39.06 -3.44
N THR A 489 -2.68 38.95 -2.12
CA THR A 489 -2.95 40.08 -1.21
C THR A 489 -1.68 40.71 -0.65
N GLY A 490 -0.56 39.97 -0.63
CA GLY A 490 0.68 40.38 0.05
C GLY A 490 0.52 40.48 1.57
N SER A 491 -0.49 39.85 2.16
CA SER A 491 -0.86 40.07 3.56
C SER A 491 0.03 39.35 4.58
N ALA A 492 0.79 38.32 4.16
CA ALA A 492 1.69 37.56 5.02
C ALA A 492 2.80 36.87 4.21
N PRO A 493 3.98 36.59 4.81
CA PRO A 493 5.01 35.78 4.16
C PRO A 493 4.53 34.35 3.92
N VAL A 494 5.02 33.75 2.84
CA VAL A 494 4.84 32.32 2.52
C VAL A 494 6.15 31.58 2.76
N PRO A 495 6.13 30.29 3.17
CA PRO A 495 7.34 29.50 3.36
C PRO A 495 8.19 29.46 2.07
N PRO A 496 9.52 29.61 2.12
CA PRO A 496 10.34 29.73 0.91
C PRO A 496 10.35 28.47 0.03
N ASP A 497 10.09 27.31 0.62
CA ASP A 497 10.08 25.98 0.00
C ASP A 497 8.70 25.56 -0.54
N TRP A 498 7.69 26.43 -0.46
CA TRP A 498 6.30 26.07 -0.76
C TRP A 498 6.06 25.41 -2.13
N ARG A 499 6.86 25.76 -3.14
CA ARG A 499 6.77 25.19 -4.49
C ARG A 499 7.16 23.70 -4.53
N ASP A 500 7.99 23.25 -3.61
CA ASP A 500 8.51 21.88 -3.58
C ASP A 500 7.57 20.92 -2.83
N ARG A 501 6.61 21.44 -2.06
CA ARG A 501 5.72 20.68 -1.17
C ARG A 501 4.69 19.80 -1.89
N LEU A 502 4.50 19.98 -3.20
CA LEU A 502 3.68 19.11 -4.04
C LEU A 502 4.38 17.79 -4.40
N SER A 503 5.72 17.77 -4.34
CA SER A 503 6.54 16.61 -4.74
C SER A 503 6.47 15.45 -3.75
N ALA A 504 5.87 15.64 -2.57
CA ALA A 504 5.70 14.60 -1.56
C ALA A 504 4.50 13.65 -1.84
N LEU A 505 3.72 13.87 -2.91
CA LEU A 505 2.41 13.23 -3.14
C LEU A 505 2.45 11.90 -3.91
N HIS A 506 3.60 11.24 -4.07
CA HIS A 506 3.77 10.00 -4.85
C HIS A 506 2.94 8.79 -4.35
N SER A 507 2.19 8.94 -3.27
CA SER A 507 1.47 7.87 -2.56
C SER A 507 -0.05 8.08 -2.46
N LEU A 508 -0.64 9.11 -3.08
CA LEU A 508 -2.09 9.38 -2.99
C LEU A 508 -2.90 8.84 -4.18
N ALA A 509 -4.17 8.47 -3.92
CA ALA A 509 -5.11 8.02 -4.93
C ALA A 509 -5.37 9.10 -6.00
N ASN A 510 -5.46 8.66 -7.27
CA ASN A 510 -5.46 9.47 -8.50
C ASN A 510 -6.45 10.68 -8.54
N PRO A 511 -7.71 10.62 -8.05
CA PRO A 511 -8.61 11.77 -8.15
C PRO A 511 -8.27 12.91 -7.17
N TYR A 512 -7.81 12.60 -5.95
CA TYR A 512 -7.48 13.63 -4.96
C TYR A 512 -6.16 14.34 -5.28
N ALA A 513 -5.21 13.63 -5.90
CA ALA A 513 -3.98 14.25 -6.40
C ALA A 513 -4.26 15.35 -7.44
N LEU A 514 -5.26 15.16 -8.30
CA LEU A 514 -5.66 16.15 -9.31
C LEU A 514 -6.13 17.46 -8.67
N GLU A 515 -6.91 17.40 -7.59
CA GLU A 515 -7.37 18.57 -6.83
C GLU A 515 -6.19 19.40 -6.30
N LEU A 516 -5.23 18.72 -5.66
CA LEU A 516 -4.04 19.35 -5.10
C LEU A 516 -3.17 19.98 -6.18
N HIS A 517 -2.96 19.29 -7.30
CA HIS A 517 -2.21 19.82 -8.44
C HIS A 517 -2.82 21.11 -9.00
N ARG A 518 -4.16 21.17 -9.12
CA ARG A 518 -4.85 22.35 -9.63
C ARG A 518 -4.76 23.54 -8.68
N CYS A 519 -4.89 23.31 -7.38
CA CYS A 519 -4.71 24.37 -6.39
C CYS A 519 -3.28 24.91 -6.39
N ALA A 520 -2.27 24.02 -6.51
CA ALA A 520 -0.87 24.40 -6.62
C ALA A 520 -0.57 25.19 -7.90
N GLU A 521 -1.16 24.80 -9.03
CA GLU A 521 -1.03 25.53 -10.29
C GLU A 521 -1.55 26.96 -10.18
N ILE A 522 -2.70 27.18 -9.52
CA ILE A 522 -3.21 28.53 -9.26
C ILE A 522 -2.26 29.31 -8.35
N ALA A 523 -1.75 28.71 -7.27
CA ALA A 523 -0.80 29.39 -6.38
C ALA A 523 0.47 29.84 -7.13
N VAL A 524 1.03 28.98 -7.99
CA VAL A 524 2.17 29.32 -8.87
C VAL A 524 1.81 30.43 -9.86
N ALA A 525 0.64 30.33 -10.50
CA ALA A 525 0.19 31.34 -11.45
C ALA A 525 -0.03 32.72 -10.79
N VAL A 526 -0.49 32.76 -9.53
CA VAL A 526 -0.56 34.01 -8.75
C VAL A 526 0.84 34.54 -8.48
N ALA A 527 1.76 33.72 -7.97
CA ALA A 527 3.13 34.12 -7.65
C ALA A 527 3.87 34.70 -8.87
N ASP A 528 3.67 34.08 -10.03
CA ASP A 528 4.36 34.42 -11.27
C ASP A 528 3.60 35.50 -12.08
N GLY A 529 2.41 35.93 -11.62
CA GLY A 529 1.58 36.91 -12.33
C GLY A 529 1.00 36.40 -13.67
N THR A 530 0.83 35.08 -13.80
CA THR A 530 0.45 34.38 -15.04
C THR A 530 -0.90 33.66 -14.96
N LEU A 531 -1.84 34.21 -14.18
CA LEU A 531 -3.17 33.59 -13.97
C LEU A 531 -3.87 33.23 -15.30
N PRO A 532 -4.25 31.95 -15.51
CA PRO A 532 -4.84 31.52 -16.77
C PRO A 532 -6.25 32.11 -16.99
N PRO A 533 -6.69 32.26 -18.26
CA PRO A 533 -7.99 32.81 -18.61
C PRO A 533 -9.18 31.94 -18.15
N MET A 534 -8.96 30.65 -17.97
CA MET A 534 -9.94 29.68 -17.47
C MET A 534 -9.20 28.49 -16.87
N LEU A 535 -9.80 27.81 -15.90
CA LEU A 535 -9.30 26.55 -15.38
C LEU A 535 -9.55 25.45 -16.43
N LEU A 536 -8.54 25.14 -17.24
CA LEU A 536 -8.61 23.99 -18.14
C LEU A 536 -8.41 22.72 -17.31
N ALA A 537 -9.15 21.65 -17.61
CA ALA A 537 -8.91 20.36 -17.00
C ALA A 537 -7.46 19.95 -17.29
N THR A 538 -6.64 19.83 -16.25
CA THR A 538 -5.30 19.26 -16.35
C THR A 538 -5.50 17.81 -16.81
N PRO A 539 -5.00 17.40 -17.99
CA PRO A 539 -5.11 16.00 -18.37
C PRO A 539 -4.36 15.17 -17.33
N PRO A 540 -4.97 14.13 -16.72
CA PRO A 540 -4.23 13.18 -15.92
C PRO A 540 -3.12 12.63 -16.83
N SER A 541 -1.88 12.67 -16.34
CA SER A 541 -0.66 12.31 -17.06
C SER A 541 -0.91 11.17 -18.07
N ARG A 542 -0.74 11.48 -19.35
CA ARG A 542 -0.88 10.55 -20.48
C ARG A 542 0.07 9.35 -20.30
N PRO A 543 -0.38 8.09 -20.47
CA PRO A 543 0.53 7.02 -20.83
C PRO A 543 1.03 7.28 -22.26
N ALA A 544 2.30 7.00 -22.51
CA ALA A 544 2.99 7.27 -23.76
C ALA A 544 2.23 6.73 -24.99
N ILE A 545 2.05 7.57 -26.03
CA ILE A 545 2.13 7.25 -27.47
C ILE A 545 1.98 8.55 -28.30
N SER A 546 2.97 8.77 -29.18
CA SER A 546 3.00 9.51 -30.46
C SER A 546 2.48 10.96 -30.60
N THR A 547 3.46 11.87 -30.69
CA THR A 547 3.69 12.92 -31.71
C THR A 547 2.64 13.99 -32.05
N ARG A 548 3.08 15.26 -31.87
CA ARG A 548 2.61 16.56 -32.40
C ARG A 548 1.33 17.17 -31.79
N ALA A 549 1.52 17.87 -30.67
CA ALA A 549 0.82 19.13 -30.38
C ALA A 549 1.79 20.06 -29.62
N ARG A 550 1.80 21.34 -29.98
CA ARG A 550 2.81 22.34 -29.56
C ARG A 550 2.80 22.54 -28.04
N SER A 551 3.94 22.31 -27.41
CA SER A 551 4.20 22.54 -26.00
C SER A 551 4.21 24.04 -25.65
N TRP A 552 3.48 24.44 -24.61
CA TRP A 552 3.67 25.72 -23.93
C TRP A 552 5.00 25.74 -23.15
N PRO A 553 5.71 26.88 -23.02
CA PRO A 553 7.12 26.90 -22.62
C PRO A 553 7.40 26.77 -21.10
N GLY A 554 6.38 26.77 -20.24
CA GLY A 554 6.56 26.95 -18.78
C GLY A 554 7.21 25.78 -18.03
N TRP A 555 7.28 24.58 -18.60
CA TRP A 555 7.67 23.36 -17.85
C TRP A 555 9.15 22.98 -17.93
N ARG A 556 10.04 23.86 -18.43
CA ARG A 556 11.49 23.56 -18.52
C ARG A 556 12.31 23.96 -17.30
N HIS A 557 11.74 24.61 -16.28
CA HIS A 557 12.54 25.15 -15.16
C HIS A 557 12.53 24.34 -13.86
N CYS A 558 11.73 23.28 -13.76
CA CYS A 558 11.85 22.27 -12.70
C CYS A 558 12.52 21.01 -13.24
N ARG A 559 13.81 21.10 -13.54
CA ARG A 559 14.70 19.91 -13.59
C ARG A 559 15.65 20.00 -12.39
N PRO A 560 15.87 18.91 -11.64
CA PRO A 560 16.91 18.91 -10.63
C PRO A 560 18.26 19.08 -11.34
N ARG A 561 19.03 20.11 -10.95
CA ARG A 561 20.48 20.10 -11.22
C ARG A 561 21.03 18.89 -10.47
N ALA A 562 21.50 17.88 -11.21
CA ALA A 562 22.35 16.85 -10.66
C ALA A 562 23.64 17.53 -10.16
N SER A 563 23.72 17.83 -8.88
CA SER A 563 24.94 18.20 -8.18
C SER A 563 25.85 16.98 -8.13
N ARG A 564 26.91 17.00 -8.93
CA ARG A 564 28.07 16.12 -8.73
C ARG A 564 28.67 16.41 -7.35
N PRO A 565 29.03 15.40 -6.53
CA PRO A 565 29.71 15.65 -5.27
C PRO A 565 31.14 16.12 -5.58
N GLY A 566 31.47 17.34 -5.16
CA GLY A 566 32.85 17.80 -5.01
C GLY A 566 33.44 17.27 -3.69
N PRO A 567 34.77 17.09 -3.60
CA PRO A 567 35.39 16.47 -2.43
C PRO A 567 35.37 17.42 -1.22
N PRO A 568 35.36 16.91 0.02
CA PRO A 568 35.28 17.73 1.21
C PRO A 568 36.63 18.41 1.49
N THR A 569 36.64 19.74 1.55
CA THR A 569 37.74 20.51 2.14
C THR A 569 37.53 20.58 3.66
N SER A 570 38.28 19.76 4.40
CA SER A 570 38.42 19.86 5.86
C SER A 570 39.53 20.84 6.20
N SER A 571 39.19 21.93 6.89
CA SER A 571 40.15 22.82 7.54
C SER A 571 40.11 22.60 9.06
N ARG A 572 41.07 21.83 9.59
CA ARG A 572 41.59 21.97 10.96
C ARG A 572 43.10 21.68 10.96
N PRO A 573 43.89 22.35 11.82
CA PRO A 573 45.34 22.42 11.70
C PRO A 573 46.01 21.23 12.38
N CYS A 574 47.03 20.64 11.73
CA CYS A 574 47.92 19.67 12.35
C CYS A 574 49.32 20.27 12.53
N CYS A 575 49.79 20.23 13.77
CA CYS A 575 51.17 20.45 14.18
C CYS A 575 52.10 19.33 13.66
N GLY A 576 53.33 19.71 13.28
CA GLY A 576 54.54 18.90 13.53
C GLY A 576 55.03 17.90 12.45
N CYS A 577 55.88 18.40 11.53
CA CYS A 577 57.19 17.88 11.02
C CYS A 577 57.56 16.37 10.99
N PRO A 578 58.57 15.93 10.19
CA PRO A 578 59.02 16.41 8.87
C PRO A 578 59.40 15.31 7.83
N ALA A 579 59.39 15.74 6.57
CA ALA A 579 60.17 15.38 5.38
C ALA A 579 61.08 14.12 5.34
N ARG A 580 60.99 13.39 4.21
CA ARG A 580 62.18 12.91 3.48
C ARG A 580 61.94 12.84 1.97
N SER A 581 62.82 13.49 1.22
CA SER A 581 62.85 13.58 -0.24
C SER A 581 63.57 12.39 -0.88
N THR A 582 63.01 11.96 -2.01
CA THR A 582 63.62 11.39 -3.22
C THR A 582 65.15 11.17 -3.29
N ARG A 583 65.56 9.97 -3.74
CA ARG A 583 66.62 9.77 -4.76
C ARG A 583 66.67 8.33 -5.31
N THR A 584 66.44 8.22 -6.62
CA THR A 584 67.02 7.38 -7.70
C THR A 584 67.29 5.86 -7.57
N PRO A 585 67.24 5.12 -8.72
CA PRO A 585 67.26 3.66 -8.79
C PRO A 585 68.62 3.06 -9.23
N SER A 586 68.90 1.83 -8.78
CA SER A 586 69.85 0.82 -9.30
C SER A 586 69.82 -0.30 -8.25
N GLY A 587 69.55 -1.58 -8.52
CA GLY A 587 70.13 -2.48 -9.49
C GLY A 587 70.43 -3.81 -8.75
N ALA A 588 70.28 -4.93 -9.45
CA ALA A 588 70.77 -6.28 -9.11
C ALA A 588 70.08 -7.13 -8.01
N ARG A 589 69.62 -8.31 -8.48
CA ARG A 589 69.27 -9.60 -7.84
C ARG A 589 70.37 -10.18 -6.90
N PRO A 590 70.26 -11.43 -6.39
CA PRO A 590 69.16 -12.13 -5.69
C PRO A 590 69.65 -12.85 -4.40
N ASN A 591 68.73 -13.31 -3.56
CA ASN A 591 68.62 -14.69 -3.05
C ASN A 591 67.36 -14.84 -2.21
#